data_AF-A0A090S598-F1
#
_entry.id   AF-A0A090S598-F1
#
_cell.length_a   1.000
_cell.length_b   1.000
_cell.length_c   1.000
_cell.angle_alpha   90.00
_cell.angle_beta   90.00
_cell.angle_gamma   90.00
#
_symmetry.space_group_name_H-M   'P 1'
#
loop_
_entity.id
_entity.type
_entity.pdbx_description
1 polymer ?
#
loop_
_entity_poly.entity_id
_entity_poly.type
_entity_poly.pdbx_seq_one_letter_code
_entity_poly.pdbx_strand_id
1 'polypeptide(L)'
;MTEDQPISWYMRKSEDESLYALLIEFFGQLKQTGDLANLEEKYLGHIGVFDYVDTRAFIRALDSKLPKWSPLFKKYSKEFDWRLIAALAYQESHWNPVAKSPTGVRG
;
A
#
# COMPACT_ATOMS: atom_id res chain seq x y z
N MET A 1 -3.37 -8.27 -23.84
CA MET A 1 -2.41 -8.68 -22.81
C MET A 1 -1.14 -7.92 -23.12
N THR A 2 -0.82 -6.88 -22.35
CA THR A 2 0.48 -6.20 -22.43
C THR A 2 1.51 -7.14 -21.79
N GLU A 3 2.61 -7.42 -22.49
CA GLU A 3 3.69 -8.24 -21.95
C GLU A 3 4.33 -7.57 -20.74
N ASP A 4 4.73 -8.38 -19.77
CA ASP A 4 5.43 -7.92 -18.57
C ASP A 4 6.78 -7.32 -18.97
N GLN A 5 6.96 -6.03 -18.76
CA GLN A 5 8.17 -5.32 -19.17
C GLN A 5 9.11 -5.19 -17.97
N PRO A 6 10.36 -5.67 -18.08
CA PRO A 6 11.29 -5.60 -16.96
C PRO A 6 11.65 -4.14 -16.65
N ILE A 7 11.47 -3.76 -15.39
CA ILE A 7 11.92 -2.46 -14.89
C ILE A 7 13.43 -2.52 -14.69
N SER A 8 14.16 -1.54 -15.23
CA SER A 8 15.61 -1.46 -15.14
C SER A 8 16.05 -0.06 -14.71
N TRP A 9 17.14 0.01 -13.93
CA TRP A 9 17.78 1.27 -13.62
C TRP A 9 18.62 1.75 -14.80
N TYR A 10 18.46 3.01 -15.18
CA TYR A 10 19.22 3.61 -16.27
C TYR A 10 20.47 4.30 -15.74
N MET A 11 21.61 4.04 -16.39
CA MET A 11 22.90 4.61 -16.02
C MET A 11 23.49 5.43 -17.15
N ARG A 12 24.22 6.49 -16.82
CA ARG A 12 25.00 7.25 -17.80
C ARG A 12 26.08 6.34 -18.37
N LYS A 13 26.24 6.35 -19.70
CA LYS A 13 27.35 5.65 -20.36
C LYS A 13 28.70 6.23 -19.89
N SER A 14 29.61 5.34 -19.49
CA SER A 14 30.94 5.66 -19.00
C SER A 14 31.92 4.63 -19.57
N GLU A 15 33.18 5.01 -19.77
CA GLU A 15 34.25 4.04 -20.05
C GLU A 15 34.68 3.28 -18.79
N ASP A 16 34.47 3.89 -17.62
CA ASP A 16 34.62 3.23 -16.33
C ASP A 16 33.34 2.43 -16.00
N GLU A 17 33.46 1.10 -16.02
CA GLU A 17 32.39 0.14 -15.74
C GLU A 17 32.32 -0.29 -14.27
N SER A 18 33.16 0.25 -13.38
CA SER A 18 33.23 -0.17 -11.96
C SER A 18 31.88 -0.06 -11.25
N LEU A 19 31.15 1.04 -11.45
CA LEU A 19 29.82 1.23 -10.89
C LEU A 19 28.78 0.25 -11.48
N TYR A 20 28.90 -0.06 -12.77
CA TYR A 20 28.01 -1.02 -13.42
C TYR A 20 28.21 -2.43 -12.86
N ALA A 21 29.46 -2.84 -12.62
CA ALA A 21 29.79 -4.11 -11.97
C ALA A 21 29.22 -4.19 -10.55
N LEU A 22 29.35 -3.12 -9.75
CA LEU A 22 28.78 -3.06 -8.40
C LEU A 22 27.25 -3.16 -8.40
N LEU A 23 26.57 -2.57 -9.39
CA LEU A 23 25.12 -2.67 -9.53
C LEU A 23 24.67 -4.11 -9.84
N ILE A 24 25.40 -4.82 -10.70
CA ILE A 24 25.13 -6.25 -10.97
C ILE A 24 25.23 -7.06 -9.69
N GLU A 25 26.29 -6.85 -8.89
CA GLU A 25 26.48 -7.55 -7.62
C GLU A 25 25.36 -7.21 -6.63
N PHE A 26 25.02 -5.93 -6.48
CA PHE A 26 23.95 -5.46 -5.60
C PHE A 26 22.60 -6.11 -5.91
N PHE A 27 22.17 -6.10 -7.17
CA PHE A 27 20.91 -6.74 -7.56
C PHE A 27 20.97 -8.27 -7.48
N GLY A 28 22.15 -8.86 -7.71
CA GLY A 28 22.39 -10.28 -7.47
C GLY A 28 22.17 -10.66 -6.01
N GLN A 29 22.71 -9.86 -5.07
CA GLN A 29 22.54 -10.05 -3.64
C GLN A 29 21.09 -9.86 -3.20
N LEU A 30 20.42 -8.78 -3.65
CA LEU A 30 18.99 -8.53 -3.35
C LEU A 30 18.08 -9.67 -3.82
N LYS A 31 18.40 -10.28 -4.97
CA LYS A 31 17.63 -11.42 -5.49
C LYS A 31 17.90 -12.70 -4.70
N GLN A 32 19.15 -12.95 -4.29
CA GLN A 32 19.51 -14.14 -3.51
C GLN A 32 18.95 -14.12 -2.08
N THR A 33 18.93 -12.95 -1.46
CA THR A 33 18.39 -12.77 -0.09
C THR A 33 16.86 -12.76 -0.06
N GLY A 34 16.21 -12.46 -1.19
CA GLY A 34 14.76 -12.26 -1.27
C GLY A 34 14.29 -10.86 -0.86
N ASP A 35 15.21 -9.96 -0.55
CA ASP A 35 14.89 -8.58 -0.16
C ASP A 35 14.12 -7.83 -1.25
N LEU A 36 14.41 -8.10 -2.52
CA LEU A 36 13.67 -7.51 -3.63
C LEU A 36 12.20 -7.95 -3.62
N ALA A 37 11.93 -9.23 -3.38
CA ALA A 37 10.57 -9.76 -3.29
C ALA A 37 9.84 -9.20 -2.06
N ASN A 38 10.54 -9.03 -0.93
CA ASN A 38 9.98 -8.40 0.27
C ASN A 38 9.60 -6.93 0.03
N LEU A 39 10.42 -6.18 -0.71
CA LEU A 39 10.11 -4.81 -1.12
C LEU A 39 8.92 -4.78 -2.08
N GLU A 40 8.90 -5.65 -3.07
CA GLU A 40 7.80 -5.79 -4.01
C GLU A 40 6.49 -6.10 -3.28
N GLU A 41 6.46 -7.08 -2.40
CA GLU A 41 5.27 -7.41 -1.61
C GLU A 41 4.83 -6.22 -0.73
N LYS A 42 5.78 -5.57 -0.06
CA LYS A 42 5.51 -4.45 0.84
C LYS A 42 4.91 -3.22 0.15
N TYR A 43 5.27 -2.95 -1.10
CA TYR A 43 4.84 -1.74 -1.81
C TYR A 43 3.85 -2.01 -2.96
N LEU A 44 3.89 -3.22 -3.52
CA LEU A 44 3.14 -3.63 -4.72
C LEU A 44 2.29 -4.90 -4.49
N GLY A 45 2.51 -5.68 -3.43
CA GLY A 45 1.75 -6.93 -3.16
C GLY A 45 0.24 -6.72 -3.01
N HIS A 46 -0.18 -5.55 -2.57
CA HIS A 46 -1.59 -5.18 -2.45
C HIS A 46 -2.24 -4.88 -3.82
N ILE A 47 -1.45 -4.84 -4.90
CA ILE A 47 -1.92 -4.49 -6.24
C ILE A 47 -2.53 -5.69 -6.97
N GLY A 48 -2.28 -6.92 -6.51
CA GLY A 48 -2.85 -8.16 -7.09
C GLY A 48 -4.37 -8.27 -6.94
N VAL A 49 -4.97 -7.52 -6.01
CA VAL A 49 -6.41 -7.26 -5.94
C VAL A 49 -6.61 -5.75 -5.98
N PHE A 50 -6.14 -5.10 -7.04
CA PHE A 50 -6.74 -3.82 -7.45
C PHE A 50 -8.18 -4.14 -7.91
N ASP A 51 -9.07 -4.40 -6.95
CA ASP A 51 -10.48 -4.17 -7.18
C ASP A 51 -10.61 -2.66 -7.39
N TYR A 52 -10.51 -2.26 -8.66
CA TYR A 52 -10.60 -0.87 -9.11
C TYR A 52 -11.86 -0.21 -8.53
N VAL A 53 -12.90 -0.99 -8.25
CA VAL A 53 -14.11 -0.52 -7.60
C VAL A 53 -13.86 -0.18 -6.13
N ASP A 54 -13.19 -1.06 -5.36
CA ASP A 54 -12.91 -0.83 -3.94
C ASP A 54 -11.88 0.27 -3.71
N THR A 55 -10.81 0.35 -4.52
CA THR A 55 -9.84 1.44 -4.40
C THR A 55 -10.50 2.79 -4.73
N ARG A 56 -11.36 2.83 -5.77
CA ARG A 56 -12.12 4.03 -6.10
C ARG A 56 -13.17 4.36 -5.04
N ALA A 57 -13.79 3.35 -4.42
CA ALA A 57 -14.72 3.54 -3.31
C ALA A 57 -13.99 4.09 -2.06
N PHE A 58 -12.78 3.60 -1.77
CA PHE A 58 -11.94 4.10 -0.69
C PHE A 58 -11.52 5.55 -0.94
N ILE A 59 -11.00 5.87 -2.12
CA ILE A 59 -10.64 7.26 -2.47
C ILE A 59 -11.86 8.18 -2.33
N ARG A 60 -13.03 7.77 -2.85
CA ARG A 60 -14.27 8.54 -2.65
C ARG A 60 -14.67 8.68 -1.19
N ALA A 61 -14.45 7.64 -0.37
CA ALA A 61 -14.75 7.67 1.05
C ALA A 61 -13.81 8.60 1.82
N LEU A 62 -12.54 8.72 1.40
CA LEU A 62 -11.61 9.71 1.96
C LEU A 62 -12.14 11.14 1.79
N ASP A 63 -12.75 11.46 0.65
CA ASP A 63 -13.28 12.80 0.41
C ASP A 63 -14.67 13.00 1.02
N SER A 64 -15.55 11.99 0.96
CA SER A 64 -16.97 12.14 1.32
C SER A 64 -17.33 11.72 2.75
N LYS A 65 -16.62 10.75 3.34
CA LYS A 65 -16.94 10.18 4.65
C LYS A 65 -15.91 10.54 5.72
N LEU A 66 -14.61 10.45 5.42
CA LEU A 66 -13.55 10.70 6.41
C LEU A 66 -13.65 12.08 7.08
N PRO A 67 -14.00 13.19 6.40
CA PRO A 67 -14.10 14.49 7.06
C PRO A 67 -15.14 14.50 8.20
N LYS A 68 -16.23 13.73 8.06
CA LYS A 68 -17.27 13.59 9.09
C LYS A 68 -16.78 12.84 10.33
N TRP A 69 -15.93 11.83 10.16
CA TRP A 69 -15.49 10.94 11.25
C TRP A 69 -14.12 11.31 11.81
N SER A 70 -13.28 12.02 11.04
CA SER A 70 -11.92 12.40 11.45
C SER A 70 -11.84 13.17 12.77
N PRO A 71 -12.80 14.05 13.15
CA PRO A 71 -12.77 14.69 14.46
C PRO A 71 -12.89 13.69 15.62
N LEU A 72 -13.68 12.63 15.44
CA LEU A 72 -13.84 11.57 16.44
C LEU A 72 -12.57 10.73 16.54
N PHE A 73 -11.99 10.31 15.41
CA PHE A 73 -10.73 9.56 15.43
C PHE A 73 -9.63 10.35 16.13
N LYS A 74 -9.46 11.64 15.80
CA LYS A 74 -8.48 12.52 16.45
C LYS A 74 -8.74 12.70 17.95
N LYS A 75 -10.01 12.75 18.37
CA LYS A 75 -10.37 12.90 19.79
C LYS A 75 -10.08 11.65 20.61
N TYR A 76 -10.27 10.47 20.03
CA TYR A 76 -10.20 9.19 20.76
C TYR A 76 -8.93 8.37 20.49
N SER A 77 -8.00 8.84 19.64
CA SER A 77 -6.78 8.11 19.31
C SER A 77 -5.77 8.01 20.46
N LYS A 78 -5.86 8.87 21.48
CA LYS A 78 -4.94 8.91 22.63
C LYS A 78 -3.48 8.92 22.18
N GLU A 79 -2.72 7.88 22.50
CA GLU A 79 -1.31 7.70 22.15
C GLU A 79 -1.08 7.16 20.73
N PHE A 80 -2.13 6.65 20.08
CA PHE A 80 -2.06 6.12 18.72
C PHE A 80 -2.24 7.23 17.68
N ASP A 81 -1.65 7.02 16.50
CA ASP A 81 -1.94 7.85 15.33
C ASP A 81 -3.42 7.67 14.94
N TRP A 82 -4.18 8.76 14.90
CA TRP A 82 -5.59 8.72 14.54
C TRP A 82 -5.84 8.14 13.13
N ARG A 83 -4.84 8.20 12.23
CA ARG A 83 -4.90 7.60 10.90
C ARG A 83 -4.93 6.08 10.96
N LEU A 84 -4.24 5.48 11.94
CA LEU A 84 -4.27 4.03 12.18
C LEU A 84 -5.67 3.60 12.63
N ILE A 85 -6.27 4.33 13.56
CA ILE A 85 -7.64 4.06 14.04
C ILE A 85 -8.66 4.23 12.90
N ALA A 86 -8.51 5.27 12.08
CA ALA A 86 -9.35 5.50 10.91
C ALA A 86 -9.23 4.36 9.89
N ALA A 87 -8.00 3.89 9.61
CA ALA A 87 -7.75 2.78 8.69
C ALA A 87 -8.42 1.48 9.18
N LEU A 88 -8.27 1.16 10.47
CA LEU A 88 -8.92 -0.01 11.07
C LEU A 88 -10.46 0.08 10.95
N ALA A 89 -11.04 1.22 11.31
CA ALA A 89 -12.49 1.42 11.21
C ALA A 89 -13.01 1.38 9.75
N TYR A 90 -12.17 1.74 8.77
CA TYR A 90 -12.54 1.60 7.37
C TYR A 90 -12.60 0.13 6.95
N GLN A 91 -11.61 -0.66 7.37
CA GLN A 91 -11.57 -2.09 7.07
C GLN A 91 -12.78 -2.83 7.67
N GLU A 92 -13.18 -2.45 8.88
CA GLU A 92 -14.29 -3.09 9.59
C GLU A 92 -15.68 -2.74 9.02
N SER A 93 -15.93 -1.47 8.68
CA SER A 93 -17.29 -1.04 8.28
C SER A 93 -17.37 -0.03 7.14
N HIS A 94 -16.25 0.31 6.48
CA HIS A 94 -16.18 1.38 5.48
C HIS A 94 -16.73 2.73 6.02
N TRP A 95 -16.53 2.96 7.32
CA TRP A 95 -17.09 4.06 8.10
C TRP A 95 -18.61 4.20 7.97
N ASN A 96 -19.32 3.06 7.93
CA ASN A 96 -20.76 3.00 7.94
C ASN A 96 -21.25 2.52 9.32
N PRO A 97 -21.78 3.39 10.19
CA PRO A 97 -22.15 3.05 11.57
C PRO A 97 -23.30 2.05 11.70
N VAL A 98 -23.97 1.74 10.58
CA VAL A 98 -25.05 0.76 10.50
C VAL A 98 -24.66 -0.46 9.66
N ALA A 99 -23.36 -0.67 9.40
CA ALA A 99 -22.94 -1.89 8.72
C ALA A 99 -23.32 -3.11 9.56
N LYS A 100 -23.77 -4.14 8.87
CA LYS A 100 -24.19 -5.41 9.47
C LYS A 100 -23.34 -6.50 8.85
N SER A 101 -22.58 -7.19 9.69
CA SER A 101 -21.90 -8.41 9.26
C SER A 101 -22.92 -9.55 9.11
N PRO A 102 -22.73 -10.48 8.15
CA PRO A 102 -23.45 -11.75 8.10
C PRO A 102 -23.33 -12.58 9.40
N THR A 103 -22.29 -12.34 10.21
CA THR A 103 -22.01 -13.05 11.47
C THR A 103 -22.56 -12.34 12.73
N GLY A 104 -23.33 -11.26 12.59
CA GLY A 104 -24.08 -10.65 13.70
C GLY A 104 -23.39 -9.51 14.46
N VAL A 105 -22.18 -9.09 14.05
CA VAL A 105 -21.51 -7.90 14.58
C VAL A 105 -22.09 -6.62 13.96
N ARG A 106 -22.21 -5.55 14.76
CA ARG A 106 -22.70 -4.22 14.36
C ARG A 106 -21.61 -3.16 14.58
N GLY A 107 -21.39 -2.28 13.60
CA GLY A 107 -20.46 -1.15 13.67
C GLY A 107 -20.28 -0.48 12.32
#